data_AF-A0A7S0EMQ0-F1
#
_entry.id   AF-A0A7S0EMQ0-F1
#
_cell.length_a   1.000
_cell.length_b   1.000
_cell.length_c   1.000
_cell.angle_alpha   90.00
_cell.angle_beta   90.00
_cell.angle_gamma   90.00
#
_symmetry.space_group_name_H-M   'P 1'
#
loop_
_entity.id
_entity.type
_entity.pdbx_description
1 polymer ?
#
loop_
_entity_poly.entity_id
_entity_poly.type
_entity_poly.pdbx_seq_one_letter_code
_entity_poly.pdbx_strand_id
1 'polypeptide(L)'
;ASSWAEVVKTSQLWPPLRGLPGIIVRETDPFRSDWRVFFYKERPETMMAEVAALLSVDEELNKERKKIRICDHLLLINALRPDRRHALLEHVIAEVLGPEYLPSRKSDWDSIFLRKTCSSVPILCLTTPQELINLPQRLQILASANRILLRTRSSSDISSWKQMARELVESMDSGSWLVVSFTPVTESSVQTINDILSFVFFRKSIHKDFRLWLTVDDLSSIPPRTAQNCFKLRIHNNINDGVYDAALELAQTLKDEYLQAGRGKTDLEAGRFFLSLCIFHAILHERAKHAGGWFSGQTVYEDFESAARSLYNGLQSTIVQGLQVEWRQIRSLIAIEYEGQAGSGSDARILAAI
;
A
#
# COMPACT_ATOMS: atom_id res chain seq x y z
N ALA A 1 -27.07 2.79 -1.22
CA ALA A 1 -28.17 2.98 -0.26
C ALA A 1 -28.29 4.47 0.06
N SER A 2 -29.50 5.02 0.13
CA SER A 2 -29.70 6.42 0.55
C SER A 2 -29.31 6.54 2.02
N SER A 3 -28.53 7.57 2.39
CA SER A 3 -28.12 7.86 3.77
C SER A 3 -29.31 7.89 4.74
N TRP A 4 -30.47 8.34 4.27
CA TRP A 4 -31.69 8.38 5.08
C TRP A 4 -32.18 7.00 5.54
N ALA A 5 -32.04 5.96 4.70
CA ALA A 5 -32.44 4.61 5.08
C ALA A 5 -31.57 4.06 6.23
N GLU A 6 -30.26 4.36 6.20
CA GLU A 6 -29.33 3.98 7.27
C GLU A 6 -29.62 4.75 8.57
N VAL A 7 -30.02 6.02 8.47
CA VAL A 7 -30.46 6.82 9.63
C VAL A 7 -31.70 6.21 10.30
N VAL A 8 -32.72 5.85 9.52
CA VAL A 8 -33.93 5.20 10.04
C VAL A 8 -33.60 3.85 10.68
N LYS A 9 -32.78 3.03 10.00
CA LYS A 9 -32.35 1.72 10.50
C LYS A 9 -31.56 1.84 11.81
N THR A 10 -30.61 2.77 11.87
CA THR A 10 -29.82 3.04 13.08
C THR A 10 -30.72 3.48 14.23
N SER A 11 -31.72 4.33 13.97
CA SER A 11 -32.70 4.74 14.98
C SER A 11 -33.57 3.60 15.51
N GLN A 12 -33.83 2.56 14.72
CA GLN A 12 -34.64 1.42 15.15
C GLN A 12 -33.81 0.43 15.97
N LEU A 13 -32.58 0.17 15.54
CA LEU A 13 -31.72 -0.88 16.09
C LEU A 13 -30.90 -0.42 17.30
N TRP A 14 -30.58 0.87 17.40
CA TRP A 14 -29.71 1.40 18.44
C TRP A 14 -30.47 2.31 19.42
N PRO A 15 -30.78 1.85 20.65
CA PRO A 15 -31.63 2.57 21.59
C PRO A 15 -31.18 4.03 21.88
N PRO A 16 -29.88 4.33 22.04
CA PRO A 16 -29.40 5.70 22.24
C PRO A 16 -29.74 6.67 21.11
N LEU A 17 -29.91 6.18 19.88
CA LEU A 17 -30.24 7.00 18.69
C LEU A 17 -31.71 6.89 18.28
N ARG A 18 -32.58 6.37 19.15
CA ARG A 18 -34.02 6.29 18.88
C ARG A 18 -34.62 7.68 18.65
N GLY A 19 -35.46 7.81 17.62
CA GLY A 19 -36.11 9.08 17.26
C GLY A 19 -35.24 10.01 16.42
N LEU A 20 -34.04 9.58 16.00
CA LEU A 20 -33.10 10.39 15.21
C LEU A 20 -33.73 11.03 13.96
N PRO A 21 -34.56 10.36 13.13
CA PRO A 21 -35.23 11.00 12.01
C PRO A 21 -36.10 12.19 12.42
N GLY A 22 -36.79 12.07 13.56
CA GLY A 22 -37.63 13.14 14.09
C GLY A 22 -36.80 14.34 14.57
N ILE A 23 -35.66 14.07 15.21
CA ILE A 23 -34.73 15.11 15.67
C ILE A 23 -34.16 15.90 14.48
N ILE A 24 -33.76 15.22 13.41
CA ILE A 24 -33.21 15.85 12.21
C ILE A 24 -34.28 16.69 11.47
N VAL A 25 -35.54 16.25 11.45
CA VAL A 25 -36.63 16.93 10.72
C VAL A 25 -37.27 18.07 11.52
N ARG A 26 -37.21 18.05 12.86
CA ARG A 26 -37.82 19.07 13.73
C ARG A 26 -37.13 20.43 13.68
N GLU A 27 -35.92 20.54 13.10
CA GLU A 27 -35.28 21.84 12.91
C GLU A 27 -36.08 22.69 11.90
N THR A 28 -36.64 23.79 12.39
CA THR A 28 -37.63 24.63 11.71
C THR A 28 -37.09 25.40 10.49
N ASP A 29 -35.78 25.40 10.27
CA ASP A 29 -35.14 26.08 9.13
C ASP A 29 -34.31 25.09 8.28
N PRO A 30 -34.80 24.69 7.09
CA PRO A 30 -34.06 23.80 6.18
C PRO A 30 -32.76 24.41 5.61
N PHE A 31 -32.53 25.73 5.79
CA PHE A 31 -31.34 26.43 5.33
C PHE A 31 -30.31 26.70 6.45
N ARG A 32 -30.66 26.47 7.72
CA ARG A 32 -29.80 26.71 8.90
C ARG A 32 -29.76 25.54 9.89
N SER A 33 -30.15 24.34 9.48
CA SER A 33 -30.08 23.15 10.34
C SER A 33 -28.64 22.86 10.77
N ASP A 34 -28.41 22.73 12.08
CA ASP A 34 -27.09 22.39 12.63
C ASP A 34 -26.66 21.00 12.12
N TRP A 35 -27.63 20.12 11.86
CA TRP A 35 -27.42 18.82 11.18
C TRP A 35 -26.92 18.95 9.75
N ARG A 36 -27.37 19.97 9.00
CA ARG A 36 -26.90 20.22 7.63
C ARG A 36 -25.48 20.77 7.65
N VAL A 37 -25.20 21.71 8.55
CA VAL A 37 -23.84 22.24 8.75
C VAL A 37 -22.89 21.10 9.08
N PHE A 38 -23.28 20.23 10.03
CA PHE A 38 -22.53 19.05 10.41
C PHE A 38 -22.32 18.07 9.24
N PHE A 39 -23.37 17.78 8.47
CA PHE A 39 -23.29 16.88 7.32
C PHE A 39 -22.26 17.34 6.28
N TYR A 40 -22.13 18.65 6.04
CA TYR A 40 -21.18 19.21 5.08
C TYR A 40 -19.78 19.47 5.66
N LYS A 41 -19.52 19.19 6.93
CA LYS A 41 -18.16 19.29 7.48
C LYS A 41 -17.23 18.27 6.80
N GLU A 42 -15.97 18.66 6.66
CA GLU A 42 -14.95 17.81 6.05
C GLU A 42 -14.60 16.61 6.94
N ARG A 43 -14.53 16.84 8.26
CA ARG A 43 -14.10 15.86 9.27
C ARG A 43 -15.11 15.69 10.41
N PRO A 44 -16.36 15.28 10.11
CA PRO A 44 -17.40 15.14 11.13
C PRO A 44 -17.05 14.08 12.19
N GLU A 45 -16.17 13.13 11.86
CA GLU A 45 -15.68 12.11 12.80
C GLU A 45 -14.84 12.66 13.97
N THR A 46 -14.43 13.92 13.94
CA THR A 46 -13.69 14.55 15.05
C THR A 46 -14.60 15.32 16.01
N MET A 47 -15.88 15.44 15.67
CA MET A 47 -16.82 16.38 16.27
C MET A 47 -17.77 15.69 17.28
N MET A 48 -17.21 14.89 18.17
CA MET A 48 -18.00 14.09 19.12
C MET A 48 -18.81 14.96 20.11
N ALA A 49 -18.26 16.11 20.51
CA ALA A 49 -18.92 17.03 21.44
C ALA A 49 -20.09 17.77 20.77
N GLU A 50 -19.93 18.16 19.51
CA GLU A 50 -20.98 18.80 18.72
C GLU A 50 -22.11 17.81 18.42
N VAL A 51 -21.78 16.55 18.15
CA VAL A 51 -22.76 15.47 18.04
C VAL A 51 -23.55 15.29 19.34
N ALA A 52 -22.89 15.42 20.49
CA ALA A 52 -23.57 15.38 21.80
C ALA A 52 -24.54 16.55 21.97
N ALA A 53 -24.16 17.75 21.54
CA ALA A 53 -25.05 18.92 21.56
C ALA A 53 -26.28 18.71 20.65
N LEU A 54 -26.07 18.23 19.41
CA LEU A 54 -27.14 17.97 18.44
C LEU A 54 -28.18 16.95 18.92
N LEU A 55 -27.77 15.98 19.74
CA LEU A 55 -28.64 14.92 20.24
C LEU A 55 -29.33 15.25 21.57
N SER A 56 -28.91 16.32 22.25
CA SER A 56 -29.37 16.70 23.59
C SER A 56 -30.65 17.55 23.61
N VAL A 57 -31.32 17.74 22.46
CA VAL A 57 -32.44 18.69 22.30
C VAL A 57 -33.75 18.25 23.01
N ASP A 58 -33.91 16.98 23.39
CA ASP A 58 -35.10 16.47 24.11
C ASP A 58 -34.81 16.16 25.61
N GLU A 59 -35.41 16.92 26.54
CA GLU A 59 -35.19 16.79 28.00
C GLU A 59 -35.69 15.46 28.62
N GLU A 60 -36.77 14.85 28.11
CA GLU A 60 -37.35 13.64 28.70
C GLU A 60 -36.58 12.35 28.37
N LEU A 61 -35.94 12.27 27.20
CA LEU A 61 -35.07 11.14 26.80
C LEU A 61 -33.63 11.27 27.34
N ASN A 62 -33.31 12.40 27.97
CA ASN A 62 -31.95 12.83 28.28
C ASN A 62 -31.34 12.23 29.56
N LYS A 63 -32.10 11.48 30.38
CA LYS A 63 -31.53 10.84 31.58
C LYS A 63 -30.51 9.74 31.25
N GLU A 64 -30.64 9.05 30.12
CA GLU A 64 -29.69 8.03 29.65
C GLU A 64 -28.63 8.57 28.67
N ARG A 65 -28.86 9.74 28.04
CA ARG A 65 -28.01 10.30 26.97
C ARG A 65 -26.91 11.26 27.41
N LYS A 66 -26.77 11.52 28.72
CA LYS A 66 -25.80 12.50 29.28
C LYS A 66 -24.33 12.27 28.92
N LYS A 67 -23.98 11.13 28.31
CA LYS A 67 -22.65 10.89 27.77
C LYS A 67 -22.79 10.08 26.48
N ILE A 68 -22.63 10.72 25.34
CA ILE A 68 -22.45 10.00 24.07
C ILE A 68 -21.23 9.09 24.22
N ARG A 69 -21.44 7.82 23.91
CA ARG A 69 -20.35 6.85 23.84
C ARG A 69 -19.79 6.87 22.43
N ILE A 70 -18.53 6.45 22.32
CA ILE A 70 -17.85 6.34 21.03
C ILE A 70 -18.62 5.48 20.02
N CYS A 71 -19.34 4.45 20.49
CA CYS A 71 -20.21 3.62 19.67
C CYS A 71 -21.43 4.38 19.11
N ASP A 72 -22.02 5.28 19.89
CA ASP A 72 -23.19 6.07 19.46
C ASP A 72 -22.75 7.06 18.38
N HIS A 73 -21.59 7.71 18.58
CA HIS A 73 -20.94 8.56 17.60
C HIS A 73 -20.59 7.79 16.31
N LEU A 74 -19.98 6.62 16.43
CA LEU A 74 -19.62 5.77 15.29
C LEU A 74 -20.83 5.41 14.43
N LEU A 75 -21.93 4.99 15.04
CA LEU A 75 -23.13 4.59 14.31
C LEU A 75 -23.80 5.78 13.63
N LEU A 76 -23.80 6.95 14.27
CA LEU A 76 -24.35 8.18 13.70
C LEU A 76 -23.57 8.65 12.47
N ILE A 77 -22.24 8.77 12.57
CA ILE A 77 -21.39 9.19 11.44
C ILE A 77 -21.50 8.19 10.30
N ASN A 78 -21.49 6.89 10.59
CA ASN A 78 -21.61 5.85 9.56
C ASN A 78 -22.97 5.91 8.82
N ALA A 79 -24.05 6.30 9.50
CA ALA A 79 -25.36 6.46 8.88
C ALA A 79 -25.47 7.74 8.03
N LEU A 80 -24.89 8.85 8.50
CA LEU A 80 -24.96 10.15 7.81
C LEU A 80 -23.91 10.27 6.70
N ARG A 81 -22.65 9.95 7.00
CA ARG A 81 -21.47 10.12 6.14
C ARG A 81 -20.72 8.78 6.00
N PRO A 82 -21.29 7.80 5.26
CA PRO A 82 -20.65 6.50 5.06
C PRO A 82 -19.32 6.60 4.32
N ASP A 83 -19.07 7.69 3.59
CA ASP A 83 -17.79 8.03 2.97
C ASP A 83 -16.67 8.27 3.98
N ARG A 84 -17.00 8.71 5.20
CA ARG A 84 -16.05 8.93 6.30
C ARG A 84 -15.83 7.71 7.18
N ARG A 85 -16.42 6.54 6.85
CA ARG A 85 -16.33 5.32 7.67
C ARG A 85 -14.89 4.94 8.01
N HIS A 86 -13.96 5.04 7.06
CA HIS A 86 -12.56 4.69 7.31
C HIS A 86 -11.91 5.65 8.31
N ALA A 87 -12.00 6.96 8.06
CA ALA A 87 -11.49 8.00 8.96
C ALA A 87 -12.10 7.91 10.37
N LEU A 88 -13.40 7.57 10.44
CA LEU A 88 -14.11 7.34 11.69
C LEU A 88 -13.54 6.15 12.47
N LEU A 89 -13.28 5.03 11.80
CA LEU A 89 -12.68 3.85 12.44
C LEU A 89 -11.27 4.17 12.95
N GLU A 90 -10.46 4.88 12.18
CA GLU A 90 -9.14 5.34 12.63
C GLU A 90 -9.27 6.24 13.87
N HIS A 91 -10.19 7.21 13.85
CA HIS A 91 -10.44 8.07 14.99
C HIS A 91 -10.81 7.27 16.25
N VAL A 92 -11.73 6.31 16.11
CA VAL A 92 -12.16 5.44 17.22
C VAL A 92 -11.03 4.55 17.72
N ILE A 93 -10.20 3.98 16.84
CA ILE A 93 -9.05 3.16 17.23
C ILE A 93 -8.03 4.01 18.01
N ALA A 94 -7.73 5.21 17.50
CA ALA A 94 -6.80 6.13 18.14
C ALA A 94 -7.28 6.57 19.53
N GLU A 95 -8.59 6.80 19.69
CA GLU A 95 -9.19 7.20 20.96
C GLU A 95 -9.27 6.04 21.97
N VAL A 96 -9.62 4.83 21.54
CA VAL A 96 -9.86 3.69 22.43
C VAL A 96 -8.59 2.90 22.75
N LEU A 97 -7.76 2.64 21.73
CA LEU A 97 -6.56 1.80 21.85
C LEU A 97 -5.27 2.62 21.89
N GLY A 98 -5.27 3.81 21.28
CA GLY A 98 -4.10 4.67 21.15
C GLY A 98 -3.64 4.80 19.70
N PRO A 99 -2.95 5.89 19.34
CA PRO A 99 -2.48 6.15 17.98
C PRO A 99 -1.48 5.11 17.46
N GLU A 100 -0.80 4.37 18.32
CA GLU A 100 0.13 3.29 17.97
C GLU A 100 -0.55 2.05 17.36
N TYR A 101 -1.86 1.91 17.54
CA TYR A 101 -2.67 0.86 16.92
C TYR A 101 -3.21 1.26 15.55
N LEU A 102 -3.00 2.51 15.13
CA LEU A 102 -3.22 2.90 13.75
C LEU A 102 -2.19 2.22 12.85
N PRO A 103 -2.57 1.88 11.60
CA PRO A 103 -1.61 1.35 10.64
C PRO A 103 -0.43 2.31 10.48
N SER A 104 0.79 1.84 10.79
CA SER A 104 2.01 2.59 10.52
C SER A 104 2.15 2.78 9.01
N ARG A 105 2.36 4.03 8.58
CA ARG A 105 2.55 4.38 7.15
C ARG A 105 3.82 3.78 6.55
N LYS A 106 4.80 3.39 7.38
CA LYS A 106 6.05 2.76 6.93
C LYS A 106 6.31 1.49 7.73
N SER A 107 6.58 0.40 7.01
CA SER A 107 7.08 -0.84 7.60
C SER A 107 8.55 -0.65 7.95
N ASP A 108 8.88 -0.63 9.24
CA ASP A 108 10.25 -0.64 9.72
C ASP A 108 10.82 -2.06 9.56
N TRP A 109 11.42 -2.31 8.40
CA TRP A 109 11.98 -3.60 8.01
C TRP A 109 13.11 -4.05 8.95
N ASP A 110 13.94 -3.12 9.42
CA ASP A 110 14.99 -3.39 10.40
C ASP A 110 14.39 -3.87 11.73
N SER A 111 13.37 -3.19 12.23
CA SER A 111 12.67 -3.61 13.45
C SER A 111 11.93 -4.94 13.28
N ILE A 112 11.26 -5.17 12.14
CA ILE A 112 10.60 -6.44 11.85
C ILE A 112 11.64 -7.56 11.86
N PHE A 113 12.75 -7.38 11.15
CA PHE A 113 13.84 -8.36 11.12
C PHE A 113 14.42 -8.60 12.52
N LEU A 114 14.88 -7.55 13.20
CA LEU A 114 15.62 -7.68 14.47
C LEU A 114 14.75 -8.14 15.63
N ARG A 115 13.48 -7.70 15.69
CA ARG A 115 12.64 -7.89 16.89
C ARG A 115 11.53 -8.92 16.72
N LYS A 116 11.07 -9.18 15.49
CA LYS A 116 9.86 -10.00 15.26
C LYS A 116 10.13 -11.33 14.57
N THR A 117 11.27 -11.48 13.90
CA THR A 117 11.61 -12.71 13.16
C THR A 117 12.68 -13.54 13.87
N CYS A 118 12.69 -14.85 13.65
CA CYS A 118 13.70 -15.76 14.17
C CYS A 118 14.14 -16.77 13.11
N SER A 119 15.23 -17.50 13.38
CA SER A 119 15.82 -18.42 12.39
C SER A 119 15.06 -19.72 12.20
N SER A 120 14.27 -20.15 13.19
CA SER A 120 13.51 -21.41 13.14
C SER A 120 12.09 -21.25 12.57
N VAL A 121 11.60 -20.02 12.41
CA VAL A 121 10.25 -19.75 11.90
C VAL A 121 10.36 -19.03 10.56
N PRO A 122 10.02 -19.72 9.45
CA PRO A 122 9.99 -19.09 8.13
C PRO A 122 8.99 -17.94 8.05
N ILE A 123 9.31 -16.96 7.21
CA ILE A 123 8.51 -15.77 6.96
C ILE A 123 7.64 -16.06 5.74
N LEU A 124 6.32 -16.13 5.91
CA LEU A 124 5.36 -16.17 4.83
C LEU A 124 5.00 -14.74 4.44
N CYS A 125 5.45 -14.33 3.27
CA CYS A 125 5.35 -12.99 2.76
C CYS A 125 4.26 -12.92 1.68
N LEU A 126 3.13 -12.28 2.00
CA LEU A 126 2.10 -11.97 1.01
C LEU A 126 2.51 -10.72 0.25
N THR A 127 2.60 -10.85 -1.06
CA THR A 127 3.02 -9.78 -1.97
C THR A 127 1.99 -9.61 -3.08
N THR A 128 1.75 -8.38 -3.48
CA THR A 128 1.10 -8.14 -4.78
C THR A 128 2.07 -8.46 -5.92
N PRO A 129 1.59 -8.71 -7.16
CA PRO A 129 2.47 -8.93 -8.31
C PRO A 129 3.49 -7.79 -8.52
N GLN A 130 3.08 -6.54 -8.26
CA GLN A 130 3.93 -5.36 -8.37
C GLN A 130 5.03 -5.32 -7.29
N GLU A 131 4.70 -5.72 -6.06
CA GLU A 131 5.65 -5.77 -4.95
C GLU A 131 6.66 -6.91 -5.10
N LEU A 132 6.30 -8.00 -5.80
CA LEU A 132 7.18 -9.15 -6.00
C LEU A 132 8.45 -8.76 -6.76
N ILE A 133 8.35 -7.80 -7.69
CA ILE A 133 9.47 -7.32 -8.51
C ILE A 133 10.49 -6.55 -7.64
N ASN A 134 10.00 -5.77 -6.67
CA ASN A 134 10.84 -4.89 -5.85
C ASN A 134 11.32 -5.54 -4.54
N LEU A 135 10.65 -6.60 -4.09
CA LEU A 135 10.96 -7.26 -2.83
C LEU A 135 12.39 -7.82 -2.75
N PRO A 136 12.92 -8.55 -3.76
CA PRO A 136 14.29 -9.05 -3.72
C PRO A 136 15.33 -7.93 -3.55
N GLN A 137 15.14 -6.79 -4.23
CA GLN A 137 16.04 -5.64 -4.11
C GLN A 137 15.99 -5.03 -2.71
N ARG A 138 14.79 -4.87 -2.13
CA ARG A 138 14.64 -4.37 -0.75
C ARG A 138 15.30 -5.30 0.26
N LEU A 139 15.08 -6.61 0.14
CA LEU A 139 15.75 -7.60 0.98
C LEU A 139 17.26 -7.59 0.77
N GLN A 140 17.74 -7.33 -0.45
CA GLN A 140 19.17 -7.22 -0.74
C GLN A 140 19.79 -6.03 -0.01
N ILE A 141 19.13 -4.87 0.02
CA ILE A 141 19.59 -3.69 0.77
C ILE A 141 19.63 -4.00 2.26
N LEU A 142 18.57 -4.58 2.81
CA LEU A 142 18.47 -4.95 4.22
C LEU A 142 19.54 -5.99 4.62
N ALA A 143 19.73 -7.02 3.80
CA ALA A 143 20.73 -8.06 4.03
C ALA A 143 22.15 -7.47 3.96
N SER A 144 22.42 -6.59 2.99
CA SER A 144 23.73 -5.94 2.82
C SER A 144 24.06 -5.02 4.00
N ALA A 145 23.08 -4.25 4.50
CA ALA A 145 23.22 -3.43 5.70
C ALA A 145 23.60 -4.27 6.94
N ASN A 146 23.08 -5.50 7.02
CA ASN A 146 23.38 -6.45 8.09
C ASN A 146 24.56 -7.39 7.78
N ARG A 147 25.26 -7.20 6.64
CA ARG A 147 26.37 -8.05 6.16
C ARG A 147 25.99 -9.53 5.98
N ILE A 148 24.75 -9.77 5.57
CA ILE A 148 24.18 -11.09 5.31
C ILE A 148 24.13 -11.34 3.81
N LEU A 149 24.53 -12.54 3.38
CA LEU A 149 24.36 -12.98 2.00
C LEU A 149 22.87 -13.30 1.75
N LEU A 150 22.30 -12.77 0.67
CA LEU A 150 20.95 -13.09 0.21
C LEU A 150 21.02 -14.01 -1.01
N ARG A 151 20.19 -15.04 -1.03
CA ARG A 151 19.96 -15.92 -2.19
C ARG A 151 18.48 -15.89 -2.56
N THR A 152 18.18 -15.76 -3.83
CA THR A 152 16.80 -15.74 -4.35
C THR A 152 16.58 -16.88 -5.32
N ARG A 153 15.41 -17.52 -5.24
CA ARG A 153 14.95 -18.62 -6.09
C ARG A 153 13.48 -18.41 -6.45
N SER A 154 13.14 -18.67 -7.71
CA SER A 154 11.75 -18.92 -8.08
C SER A 154 11.43 -20.42 -7.90
N SER A 155 10.18 -20.76 -7.62
CA SER A 155 9.70 -22.15 -7.58
C SER A 155 9.95 -22.86 -8.91
N SER A 156 9.92 -22.13 -10.03
CA SER A 156 10.27 -22.62 -11.37
C SER A 156 11.73 -23.06 -11.49
N ASP A 157 12.63 -22.46 -10.72
CA ASP A 157 14.07 -22.76 -10.76
C ASP A 157 14.42 -24.00 -9.93
N ILE A 158 13.49 -24.45 -9.08
CA ILE A 158 13.65 -25.60 -8.21
C ILE A 158 13.38 -26.86 -9.03
N SER A 159 14.43 -27.35 -9.68
CA SER A 159 14.37 -28.59 -10.47
C SER A 159 14.03 -29.84 -9.64
N SER A 160 14.37 -29.84 -8.34
CA SER A 160 14.09 -30.94 -7.42
C SER A 160 14.14 -30.51 -5.96
N TRP A 161 13.36 -31.21 -5.11
CA TRP A 161 13.43 -31.09 -3.65
C TRP A 161 14.87 -31.23 -3.11
N LYS A 162 15.68 -32.13 -3.69
CA LYS A 162 17.07 -32.36 -3.27
C LYS A 162 17.97 -31.15 -3.52
N GLN A 163 17.72 -30.36 -4.57
CA GLN A 163 18.45 -29.12 -4.81
C GLN A 163 18.08 -28.08 -3.75
N MET A 164 16.78 -27.87 -3.55
CA MET A 164 16.26 -26.93 -2.56
C MET A 164 16.77 -27.29 -1.15
N ALA A 165 16.71 -28.56 -0.75
CA ALA A 165 17.13 -29.01 0.56
C ALA A 165 18.63 -28.74 0.81
N ARG A 166 19.48 -28.89 -0.21
CA ARG A 166 20.90 -28.54 -0.12
C ARG A 166 21.10 -27.05 0.10
N GLU A 167 20.42 -26.21 -0.67
CA GLU A 167 20.50 -24.74 -0.51
C GLU A 167 19.97 -24.27 0.84
N LEU A 168 18.90 -24.89 1.36
CA LEU A 168 18.42 -24.66 2.72
C LEU A 168 19.47 -25.01 3.75
N VAL A 169 20.10 -26.18 3.66
CA VAL A 169 21.14 -26.60 4.61
C VAL A 169 22.30 -25.62 4.60
N GLU A 170 22.83 -25.28 3.43
CA GLU A 170 23.91 -24.30 3.29
C GLU A 170 23.52 -22.94 3.88
N SER A 171 22.29 -22.50 3.66
CA SER A 171 21.81 -21.21 4.16
C SER A 171 21.61 -21.24 5.68
N MET A 172 21.04 -22.32 6.21
CA MET A 172 20.87 -22.53 7.65
C MET A 172 22.21 -22.63 8.37
N ASP A 173 23.25 -23.20 7.75
CA ASP A 173 24.58 -23.35 8.37
C ASP A 173 25.41 -22.07 8.27
N SER A 174 25.33 -21.34 7.16
CA SER A 174 26.07 -20.09 6.94
C SER A 174 25.39 -18.85 7.53
N GLY A 175 24.09 -18.92 7.82
CA GLY A 175 23.30 -17.75 8.23
C GLY A 175 22.84 -16.87 7.07
N SER A 176 23.01 -17.29 5.83
CA SER A 176 22.52 -16.54 4.66
C SER A 176 21.00 -16.55 4.59
N TRP A 177 20.40 -15.51 4.01
CA TRP A 177 18.97 -15.47 3.76
C TRP A 177 18.63 -16.19 2.47
N LEU A 178 17.51 -16.92 2.48
CA LEU A 178 16.95 -17.56 1.31
C LEU A 178 15.56 -17.02 1.04
N VAL A 179 15.32 -16.53 -0.17
CA VAL A 179 14.03 -16.07 -0.66
C VAL A 179 13.55 -17.05 -1.72
N VAL A 180 12.36 -17.62 -1.52
CA VAL A 180 11.74 -18.58 -2.44
C VAL A 180 10.37 -18.05 -2.87
N SER A 181 10.20 -17.80 -4.17
CA SER A 181 8.93 -17.32 -4.73
C SER A 181 8.06 -18.43 -5.26
N PHE A 182 6.81 -18.48 -4.81
CA PHE A 182 5.78 -19.43 -5.24
C PHE A 182 4.66 -18.69 -5.97
N THR A 183 4.98 -18.01 -7.07
CA THR A 183 4.04 -17.17 -7.81
C THR A 183 3.96 -17.61 -9.27
N PRO A 184 2.79 -18.06 -9.79
CA PRO A 184 1.53 -18.18 -9.06
C PRO A 184 1.55 -19.33 -8.05
N VAL A 185 0.84 -19.17 -6.92
CA VAL A 185 0.67 -20.27 -5.96
C VAL A 185 -0.17 -21.38 -6.60
N THR A 186 0.36 -22.59 -6.60
CA THR A 186 -0.30 -23.81 -7.06
C THR A 186 -0.39 -24.85 -5.94
N GLU A 187 -1.18 -25.91 -6.13
CA GLU A 187 -1.26 -27.02 -5.15
C GLU A 187 0.11 -27.67 -4.89
N SER A 188 0.93 -27.85 -5.94
CA SER A 188 2.30 -28.35 -5.79
C SER A 188 3.22 -27.39 -5.03
N SER A 189 2.98 -26.08 -5.16
CA SER A 189 3.68 -25.05 -4.38
C SER A 189 3.37 -25.20 -2.89
N VAL A 190 2.10 -25.42 -2.53
CA VAL A 190 1.68 -25.64 -1.14
C VAL A 190 2.35 -26.89 -0.54
N GLN A 191 2.42 -27.97 -1.31
CA GLN A 191 3.13 -29.18 -0.87
C GLN A 191 4.61 -28.89 -0.61
N THR A 192 5.27 -28.20 -1.54
CA THR A 192 6.69 -27.83 -1.41
C THR A 192 6.91 -26.93 -0.19
N ILE A 193 6.02 -25.97 0.06
CA ILE A 193 6.06 -25.15 1.27
C ILE A 193 5.97 -26.03 2.51
N ASN A 194 5.02 -26.96 2.59
CA ASN A 194 4.90 -27.86 3.75
C ASN A 194 6.15 -28.72 3.97
N ASP A 195 6.77 -29.20 2.90
CA ASP A 195 8.02 -29.96 2.97
C ASP A 195 9.16 -29.08 3.52
N ILE A 196 9.27 -27.83 3.03
CA ILE A 196 10.22 -26.82 3.53
C ILE A 196 10.01 -26.56 5.03
N LEU A 197 8.77 -26.31 5.45
CA LEU A 197 8.43 -26.02 6.85
C LEU A 197 8.80 -27.20 7.75
N SER A 198 8.49 -28.41 7.31
CA SER A 198 8.85 -29.64 8.03
C SER A 198 10.38 -29.79 8.13
N PHE A 199 11.10 -29.53 7.04
CA PHE A 199 12.57 -29.62 7.01
C PHE A 199 13.23 -28.63 7.98
N VAL A 200 12.76 -27.38 8.02
CA VAL A 200 13.26 -26.36 8.96
C VAL A 200 12.91 -26.73 10.39
N PHE A 201 11.68 -27.22 10.64
CA PHE A 201 11.23 -27.60 11.99
C PHE A 201 12.08 -28.72 12.60
N PHE A 202 12.47 -29.72 11.81
CA PHE A 202 13.29 -30.85 12.29
C PHE A 202 14.80 -30.57 12.34
N ARG A 203 15.26 -29.39 11.89
CA ARG A 203 16.69 -29.04 11.89
C ARG A 203 17.16 -28.71 13.31
N LYS A 204 18.13 -29.48 13.81
CA LYS A 204 18.67 -29.32 15.19
C LYS A 204 19.49 -28.06 15.41
N SER A 205 20.21 -27.61 14.38
CA SER A 205 21.10 -26.44 14.45
C SER A 205 20.83 -25.55 13.26
N ILE A 206 20.46 -24.30 13.54
CA ILE A 206 20.22 -23.25 12.56
C ILE A 206 20.98 -22.01 13.03
N HIS A 207 21.76 -21.40 12.15
CA HIS A 207 22.45 -20.16 12.41
C HIS A 207 21.45 -19.05 12.81
N LYS A 208 21.77 -18.27 13.84
CA LYS A 208 20.87 -17.24 14.40
C LYS A 208 20.41 -16.18 13.39
N ASP A 209 21.26 -15.89 12.39
CA ASP A 209 21.01 -14.85 11.39
C ASP A 209 20.25 -15.36 10.17
N PHE A 210 20.10 -16.69 10.02
CA PHE A 210 19.36 -17.30 8.93
C PHE A 210 17.91 -16.81 8.92
N ARG A 211 17.38 -16.48 7.75
CA ARG A 211 15.96 -16.20 7.53
C ARG A 211 15.52 -16.84 6.22
N LEU A 212 14.36 -17.49 6.27
CA LEU A 212 13.69 -18.05 5.10
C LEU A 212 12.47 -17.22 4.77
N TRP A 213 12.45 -16.66 3.57
CA TRP A 213 11.34 -15.87 3.04
C TRP A 213 10.61 -16.68 1.99
N LEU A 214 9.32 -16.93 2.21
CA LEU A 214 8.43 -17.63 1.28
C LEU A 214 7.46 -16.60 0.71
N THR A 215 7.59 -16.25 -0.56
CA THR A 215 6.77 -15.19 -1.18
C THR A 215 5.63 -15.80 -1.98
N VAL A 216 4.42 -15.31 -1.74
CA VAL A 216 3.18 -15.80 -2.36
C VAL A 216 2.33 -14.63 -2.84
N ASP A 217 1.63 -14.82 -3.97
CA ASP A 217 0.73 -13.82 -4.57
C ASP A 217 -0.70 -13.91 -4.01
N ASP A 218 -1.11 -15.10 -3.56
CA ASP A 218 -2.42 -15.33 -2.95
C ASP A 218 -2.34 -16.16 -1.66
N LEU A 219 -2.72 -15.53 -0.53
CA LEU A 219 -2.80 -16.21 0.77
C LEU A 219 -4.03 -17.13 0.87
N SER A 220 -5.08 -16.90 0.08
CA SER A 220 -6.30 -17.72 0.12
C SER A 220 -6.05 -19.15 -0.35
N SER A 221 -5.06 -19.32 -1.24
CA SER A 221 -4.56 -20.60 -1.71
C SER A 221 -3.68 -21.34 -0.68
N ILE A 222 -3.27 -20.69 0.42
CA ILE A 222 -2.45 -21.31 1.47
C ILE A 222 -3.34 -21.85 2.60
N PRO A 223 -3.27 -23.16 2.91
CA PRO A 223 -4.03 -23.73 4.01
C PRO A 223 -3.73 -23.06 5.36
N PRO A 224 -4.74 -22.85 6.24
CA PRO A 224 -4.53 -22.20 7.53
C PRO A 224 -3.45 -22.86 8.39
N ARG A 225 -3.33 -24.19 8.35
CA ARG A 225 -2.30 -24.96 9.08
C ARG A 225 -0.88 -24.63 8.60
N THR A 226 -0.68 -24.53 7.29
CA THR A 226 0.59 -24.13 6.69
C THR A 226 0.94 -22.71 7.12
N ALA A 227 0.00 -21.78 7.02
CA ALA A 227 0.21 -20.40 7.40
C ALA A 227 0.50 -20.24 8.91
N GLN A 228 -0.12 -21.05 9.79
CA GLN A 228 0.10 -21.02 11.24
C GLN A 228 1.55 -21.32 11.65
N ASN A 229 2.28 -22.09 10.84
CA ASN A 229 3.68 -22.44 11.10
C ASN A 229 4.67 -21.35 10.64
N CYS A 230 4.18 -20.23 10.11
CA CYS A 230 5.00 -19.14 9.58
C CYS A 230 4.75 -17.83 10.32
N PHE A 231 5.78 -16.99 10.36
CA PHE A 231 5.60 -15.57 10.65
C PHE A 231 4.98 -14.91 9.41
N LYS A 232 3.77 -14.34 9.55
CA LYS A 232 3.03 -13.76 8.42
C LYS A 232 3.41 -12.30 8.30
N LEU A 233 4.01 -11.96 7.17
CA LEU A 233 4.25 -10.59 6.78
C LEU A 233 3.39 -10.30 5.56
N ARG A 234 2.54 -9.30 5.65
CA ARG A 234 1.97 -8.70 4.45
C ARG A 234 2.83 -7.51 4.11
N ILE A 235 3.38 -7.51 2.91
CA ILE A 235 3.95 -6.28 2.36
C ILE A 235 2.74 -5.43 2.06
N HIS A 236 2.45 -4.56 3.01
CA HIS A 236 1.71 -3.36 2.74
C HIS A 236 2.78 -2.31 2.58
N ASN A 237 3.36 -2.28 1.38
CA ASN A 237 3.63 -0.97 0.89
C ASN A 237 2.24 -0.42 0.54
N ASN A 238 1.62 0.27 1.50
CA ASN A 238 1.16 1.58 1.14
C ASN A 238 2.40 2.20 0.50
N ILE A 239 2.53 2.08 -0.82
CA ILE A 239 3.44 2.89 -1.60
C ILE A 239 2.87 4.25 -1.30
N ASN A 240 3.27 4.83 -0.17
CA ASN A 240 3.11 6.23 0.12
C ASN A 240 1.71 6.75 -0.19
N ASP A 241 0.80 6.71 0.80
CA ASP A 241 -0.52 7.31 0.63
C ASP A 241 -0.35 8.80 0.24
N GLY A 242 -0.41 9.07 -1.07
CA GLY A 242 -0.03 10.35 -1.65
C GLY A 242 1.13 10.31 -2.64
N VAL A 243 0.92 11.04 -3.73
CA VAL A 243 1.87 11.23 -4.84
C VAL A 243 3.27 11.67 -4.40
N TYR A 244 3.37 12.46 -3.32
CA TYR A 244 4.64 13.01 -2.84
C TYR A 244 5.63 11.92 -2.42
N ASP A 245 5.22 11.08 -1.47
CA ASP A 245 6.10 10.08 -0.91
C ASP A 245 6.41 9.01 -2.01
N ALA A 246 5.46 8.69 -2.90
CA ALA A 246 5.66 7.77 -4.03
C ALA A 246 6.71 8.31 -5.02
N ALA A 247 6.64 9.59 -5.36
CA ALA A 247 7.65 10.24 -6.19
C ALA A 247 9.03 10.29 -5.53
N LEU A 248 9.08 10.45 -4.20
CA LEU A 248 10.33 10.47 -3.44
C LEU A 248 11.03 9.10 -3.47
N GLU A 249 10.27 8.00 -3.31
CA GLU A 249 10.83 6.64 -3.44
C GLU A 249 11.40 6.39 -4.85
N LEU A 250 10.67 6.78 -5.90
CA LEU A 250 11.16 6.64 -7.29
C LEU A 250 12.43 7.47 -7.53
N ALA A 251 12.50 8.67 -6.96
CA ALA A 251 13.69 9.51 -7.09
C ALA A 251 14.92 8.85 -6.45
N GLN A 252 14.74 8.05 -5.39
CA GLN A 252 15.84 7.30 -4.76
C GLN A 252 16.33 6.11 -5.58
N THR A 253 15.55 5.62 -6.55
CA THR A 253 15.97 4.51 -7.42
C THR A 253 16.59 4.99 -8.73
N LEU A 254 16.59 6.30 -9.01
CA LEU A 254 17.28 6.87 -10.16
C LEU A 254 18.77 6.59 -10.08
N LYS A 255 19.35 6.17 -11.21
CA LYS A 255 20.79 5.95 -11.31
C LYS A 255 21.52 7.29 -11.33
N ASP A 256 22.68 7.34 -10.67
CA ASP A 256 23.52 8.55 -10.63
C ASP A 256 23.87 9.06 -12.04
N GLU A 257 24.05 8.16 -13.00
CA GLU A 257 24.29 8.51 -14.41
C GLU A 257 23.17 9.35 -15.04
N TYR A 258 21.91 9.13 -14.64
CA TYR A 258 20.77 9.89 -15.14
C TYR A 258 20.78 11.33 -14.60
N LEU A 259 21.21 11.51 -13.35
CA LEU A 259 21.36 12.83 -12.73
C LEU A 259 22.59 13.59 -13.26
N GLN A 260 23.59 12.87 -13.75
CA GLN A 260 24.80 13.39 -14.38
C GLN A 260 24.66 13.47 -15.92
N ALA A 261 23.44 13.34 -16.45
CA ALA A 261 23.22 13.36 -17.89
C ALA A 261 23.52 14.72 -18.54
N GLY A 262 23.42 15.81 -17.78
CA GLY A 262 23.85 17.12 -18.24
C GLY A 262 25.36 17.31 -18.14
N ARG A 263 25.87 18.35 -18.81
CA ARG A 263 27.15 18.96 -18.45
C ARG A 263 26.91 20.43 -18.16
N GLY A 264 27.05 20.85 -16.90
CA GLY A 264 26.98 22.27 -16.52
C GLY A 264 25.56 22.80 -16.43
N LYS A 265 25.17 23.76 -17.27
CA LYS A 265 23.84 24.43 -17.16
C LYS A 265 22.65 23.50 -17.45
N THR A 266 22.88 22.37 -18.10
CA THR A 266 21.85 21.39 -18.48
C THR A 266 21.57 20.34 -17.39
N ASP A 267 22.39 20.27 -16.33
CA ASP A 267 22.23 19.32 -15.21
C ASP A 267 20.91 19.56 -14.47
N LEU A 268 20.59 20.84 -14.24
CA LEU A 268 19.35 21.26 -13.58
C LEU A 268 18.11 20.95 -14.42
N GLU A 269 18.22 21.04 -15.75
CA GLU A 269 17.12 20.75 -16.66
C GLU A 269 16.87 19.24 -16.74
N ALA A 270 17.92 18.43 -16.87
CA ALA A 270 17.83 16.98 -16.82
C ALA A 270 17.19 16.51 -15.49
N GLY A 271 17.67 17.02 -14.36
CA GLY A 271 17.10 16.71 -13.04
C GLY A 271 15.61 17.05 -12.93
N ARG A 272 15.17 18.16 -13.52
CA ARG A 272 13.74 18.53 -13.56
C ARG A 272 12.92 17.53 -14.36
N PHE A 273 13.42 17.03 -15.49
CA PHE A 273 12.71 16.02 -16.29
C PHE A 273 12.60 14.68 -15.56
N PHE A 274 13.67 14.21 -14.93
CA PHE A 274 13.61 12.99 -14.12
C PHE A 274 12.68 13.11 -12.91
N LEU A 275 12.69 14.26 -12.22
CA LEU A 275 11.75 14.52 -11.14
C LEU A 275 10.30 14.57 -11.65
N SER A 276 10.07 15.20 -12.80
CA SER A 276 8.75 15.23 -13.45
C SER A 276 8.27 13.84 -13.81
N LEU A 277 9.16 12.97 -14.30
CA LEU A 277 8.86 11.57 -14.58
C LEU A 277 8.52 10.78 -13.31
N CYS A 278 9.24 11.01 -12.20
CA CYS A 278 8.92 10.38 -10.91
C CYS A 278 7.51 10.78 -10.43
N ILE A 279 7.18 12.08 -10.50
CA ILE A 279 5.85 12.59 -10.13
C ILE A 279 4.78 12.00 -11.05
N PHE A 280 5.02 11.99 -12.36
CA PHE A 280 4.12 11.43 -13.36
C PHE A 280 3.81 9.96 -13.06
N HIS A 281 4.84 9.13 -12.88
CA HIS A 281 4.67 7.71 -12.56
C HIS A 281 3.96 7.51 -11.22
N ALA A 282 4.28 8.31 -10.20
CA ALA A 282 3.57 8.30 -8.92
C ALA A 282 2.08 8.65 -9.05
N ILE A 283 1.70 9.61 -9.90
CA ILE A 283 0.30 9.94 -10.17
C ILE A 283 -0.42 8.74 -10.80
N LEU A 284 0.17 8.13 -11.83
CA LEU A 284 -0.43 6.95 -12.49
C LEU A 284 -0.64 5.81 -11.48
N HIS A 285 0.36 5.58 -10.64
CA HIS A 285 0.34 4.58 -9.60
C HIS A 285 -0.76 4.82 -8.56
N GLU A 286 -0.86 6.03 -8.00
CA GLU A 286 -1.90 6.36 -7.01
C GLU A 286 -3.31 6.30 -7.62
N ARG A 287 -3.45 6.70 -8.90
CA ARG A 287 -4.74 6.62 -9.60
C ARG A 287 -5.19 5.18 -9.81
N ALA A 288 -4.26 4.25 -10.10
CA ALA A 288 -4.58 2.83 -10.22
C ALA A 288 -5.13 2.22 -8.92
N LYS A 289 -4.68 2.72 -7.74
CA LYS A 289 -5.20 2.26 -6.44
C LYS A 289 -6.60 2.77 -6.12
N HIS A 290 -6.89 4.02 -6.45
CA HIS A 290 -8.06 4.73 -5.94
C HIS A 290 -9.21 4.87 -6.95
N ALA A 291 -8.99 4.62 -8.25
CA ALA A 291 -10.02 4.82 -9.28
C ALA A 291 -10.44 3.51 -9.95
N GLY A 292 -11.73 3.17 -9.85
CA GLY A 292 -12.37 2.13 -10.67
C GLY A 292 -12.61 2.53 -12.13
N GLY A 293 -11.75 3.33 -12.75
CA GLY A 293 -11.96 3.77 -14.14
C GLY A 293 -10.80 4.58 -14.72
N TRP A 294 -10.46 4.24 -15.97
CA TRP A 294 -9.60 4.95 -16.93
C TRP A 294 -8.15 4.48 -17.04
N PHE A 295 -7.70 3.56 -16.20
CA PHE A 295 -6.38 2.94 -16.39
C PHE A 295 -6.42 1.51 -15.86
N SER A 296 -6.71 0.57 -16.76
CA SER A 296 -6.62 -0.87 -16.45
C SER A 296 -5.19 -1.39 -16.50
N GLY A 297 -4.25 -0.59 -17.01
CA GLY A 297 -2.83 -0.92 -17.09
C GLY A 297 -2.23 -1.04 -15.71
N GLN A 298 -1.62 -2.18 -15.42
CA GLN A 298 -0.73 -2.29 -14.28
C GLN A 298 0.55 -1.56 -14.68
N THR A 299 0.69 -0.28 -14.34
CA THR A 299 2.01 0.35 -14.46
C THR A 299 2.94 -0.32 -13.46
N VAL A 300 4.06 -0.80 -13.99
CA VAL A 300 5.08 -1.51 -13.24
C VAL A 300 6.32 -0.62 -13.15
N TYR A 301 7.16 -0.88 -12.16
CA TYR A 301 8.46 -0.23 -12.04
C TYR A 301 9.30 -0.34 -13.34
N GLU A 302 9.15 -1.43 -14.09
CA GLU A 302 9.83 -1.62 -15.38
C GLU A 302 9.46 -0.54 -16.41
N ASP A 303 8.20 -0.07 -16.43
CA ASP A 303 7.76 1.03 -17.29
C ASP A 303 8.48 2.33 -16.91
N PHE A 304 8.66 2.58 -15.61
CA PHE A 304 9.43 3.73 -15.11
C PHE A 304 10.90 3.64 -15.50
N GLU A 305 11.53 2.48 -15.34
CA GLU A 305 12.94 2.31 -15.70
C GLU A 305 13.16 2.46 -17.21
N SER A 306 12.24 1.92 -18.03
CA SER A 306 12.26 2.07 -19.49
C SER A 306 12.12 3.54 -19.89
N ALA A 307 11.12 4.24 -19.34
CA ALA A 307 10.91 5.66 -19.58
C ALA A 307 12.10 6.52 -19.13
N ALA A 308 12.71 6.23 -17.98
CA ALA A 308 13.89 6.92 -17.51
C ALA A 308 15.09 6.71 -18.45
N ARG A 309 15.27 5.49 -18.96
CA ARG A 309 16.34 5.17 -19.91
C ARG A 309 16.12 5.84 -21.27
N SER A 310 14.89 5.82 -21.78
CA SER A 310 14.50 6.49 -23.03
C SER A 310 14.68 8.01 -22.92
N LEU A 311 14.29 8.61 -21.78
CA LEU A 311 14.54 10.01 -21.47
C LEU A 311 16.04 10.33 -21.42
N TYR A 312 16.83 9.52 -20.72
CA TYR A 312 18.28 9.69 -20.64
C TYR A 312 18.94 9.68 -22.03
N ASN A 313 18.64 8.68 -22.85
CA ASN A 313 19.18 8.56 -24.20
C ASN A 313 18.76 9.73 -25.10
N GLY A 314 17.50 10.16 -25.00
CA GLY A 314 16.99 11.33 -25.71
C GLY A 314 17.74 12.60 -25.33
N LEU A 315 17.84 12.88 -24.03
CA LEU A 315 18.54 14.05 -23.50
C LEU A 315 20.02 14.05 -23.87
N GLN A 316 20.73 12.92 -23.76
CA GLN A 316 22.13 12.80 -24.18
C GLN A 316 22.31 13.22 -25.64
N SER A 317 21.47 12.71 -26.54
CA SER A 317 21.56 13.04 -27.97
C SER A 317 21.37 14.53 -28.25
N THR A 318 20.41 15.16 -27.59
CA THR A 318 20.08 16.58 -27.76
C THR A 318 21.14 17.48 -27.12
N ILE A 319 21.65 17.12 -25.93
CA ILE A 319 22.67 17.88 -25.19
C ILE A 319 24.02 17.82 -25.89
N VAL A 320 24.45 16.64 -26.38
CA VAL A 320 25.69 16.48 -27.15
C VAL A 320 25.65 17.32 -28.43
N GLN A 321 24.47 17.45 -29.04
CA GLN A 321 24.27 18.26 -30.25
C GLN A 321 24.09 19.76 -29.96
N GLY A 322 24.07 20.18 -28.68
CA GLY A 322 23.88 21.58 -28.28
C GLY A 322 22.49 22.13 -28.62
N LEU A 323 21.51 21.26 -28.83
CA LEU A 323 20.14 21.62 -29.20
C LEU A 323 19.31 21.95 -27.96
N GLN A 324 18.28 22.78 -28.13
CA GLN A 324 17.28 22.97 -27.08
C GLN A 324 16.38 21.75 -26.98
N VAL A 325 16.06 21.37 -25.74
CA VAL A 325 15.17 20.26 -25.46
C VAL A 325 13.72 20.68 -25.66
N GLU A 326 13.06 20.12 -26.67
CA GLU A 326 11.63 20.38 -26.92
C GLU A 326 10.74 19.50 -26.04
N TRP A 327 9.78 20.11 -25.36
CA TRP A 327 8.81 19.39 -24.52
C TRP A 327 8.00 18.34 -25.30
N ARG A 328 7.71 18.62 -26.57
CA ARG A 328 6.98 17.70 -27.45
C ARG A 328 7.75 16.39 -27.66
N GLN A 329 9.08 16.46 -27.79
CA GLN A 329 9.93 15.28 -27.95
C GLN A 329 9.92 14.43 -26.67
N ILE A 330 10.07 15.06 -25.51
CA ILE A 330 10.01 14.35 -24.22
C ILE A 330 8.66 13.68 -24.01
N ARG A 331 7.56 14.39 -24.28
CA ARG A 331 6.22 13.81 -24.19
C ARG A 331 6.07 12.61 -25.12
N SER A 332 6.59 12.66 -26.34
CA SER A 332 6.51 11.53 -27.26
C SER A 332 7.30 10.31 -26.78
N LEU A 333 8.49 10.52 -26.18
CA LEU A 333 9.29 9.42 -25.62
C LEU A 333 8.57 8.75 -24.47
N ILE A 334 8.02 9.52 -23.53
CA ILE A 334 7.28 8.99 -22.39
C ILE A 334 5.97 8.33 -22.85
N ALA A 335 5.25 8.94 -23.80
CA ALA A 335 4.01 8.39 -24.32
C ALA A 335 4.21 7.00 -24.93
N ILE A 336 5.29 6.76 -25.69
CA ILE A 336 5.56 5.44 -26.28
C ILE A 336 5.64 4.33 -25.21
N GLU A 337 6.23 4.63 -24.06
CA GLU A 337 6.41 3.66 -22.96
C GLU A 337 5.11 3.39 -22.20
N TYR A 338 4.21 4.38 -22.08
CA TYR A 338 2.98 4.26 -21.30
C TYR A 338 1.70 4.08 -22.14
N GLU A 339 1.71 4.35 -23.45
CA GLU A 339 0.54 4.21 -24.33
C GLU A 339 0.05 2.76 -24.40
N GLY A 340 0.95 1.78 -24.31
CA GLY A 340 0.61 0.36 -24.25
C GLY A 340 -0.21 -0.04 -23.01
N GLN A 341 -0.24 0.82 -21.98
CA GLN A 341 -0.97 0.60 -20.74
C GLN A 341 -2.40 1.18 -20.76
N ALA A 342 -2.73 1.98 -21.79
CA ALA A 342 -4.08 2.53 -21.96
C ALA A 342 -5.05 1.44 -22.43
N GLY A 343 -6.07 1.13 -21.61
CA GLY A 343 -7.11 0.15 -21.97
C GLY A 343 -8.12 0.68 -22.99
N SER A 344 -8.23 2.00 -23.12
CA SER A 344 -9.17 2.67 -24.03
C SER A 344 -8.57 3.91 -24.69
N GLY A 345 -9.16 4.33 -25.82
CA GLY A 345 -8.77 5.60 -26.46
C GLY A 345 -9.06 6.85 -25.63
N SER A 346 -9.92 6.76 -24.60
CA SER A 346 -10.11 7.85 -23.62
C SER A 346 -8.95 7.86 -22.61
N ASP A 347 -8.52 6.69 -22.16
CA ASP A 347 -7.41 6.51 -21.23
C ASP A 347 -6.14 7.11 -21.84
N ALA A 348 -5.87 6.83 -23.11
CA ALA A 348 -4.74 7.40 -23.85
C ALA A 348 -4.78 8.95 -23.90
N ARG A 349 -5.97 9.56 -24.05
CA ARG A 349 -6.11 11.03 -24.04
C ARG A 349 -5.84 11.62 -22.67
N ILE A 350 -6.28 10.94 -21.61
CA ILE A 350 -6.02 11.37 -20.23
C ILE A 350 -4.53 11.24 -19.93
N LEU A 351 -3.91 10.12 -20.33
CA LEU A 351 -2.48 9.87 -20.18
C LEU A 351 -1.64 10.94 -20.90
N ALA A 352 -2.07 11.35 -22.09
CA ALA A 352 -1.45 12.46 -22.81
C ALA A 352 -1.75 13.85 -22.20
N ALA A 353 -2.80 14.00 -21.41
CA ALA A 353 -3.15 15.29 -20.79
C ALA A 353 -2.38 15.54 -19.47
N ILE A 354 -2.11 14.46 -18.73
CA ILE A 354 -1.18 14.44 -17.59
C ILE A 354 0.24 14.72 -18.10
#